data_AF-A0A9D9QDS0-F1
#
_entry.id   AF-A0A9D9QDS0-F1
#
_cell.length_a   1.000
_cell.length_b   1.000
_cell.length_c   1.000
_cell.angle_alpha   90.00
_cell.angle_beta   90.00
_cell.angle_gamma   90.00
#
_symmetry.space_group_name_H-M   'P 1'
#
loop_
_entity.id
_entity.type
_entity.pdbx_description
1 polymer ?
#
loop_
_entity_poly.entity_id
_entity_poly.type
_entity_poly.pdbx_seq_one_letter_code
_entity_poly.pdbx_strand_id
1 'polypeptide(L)'
;IGTRGKSEESIISTRKKVHLVIAALMVLCIWAFYLLNTKSAIDAVYKLASYTYGPILGMFTFGLCCKRKVREKWVPLVAVIAPILSYILQAHSEQWFGGYRFSYELLLFNALFTIVGMCLLIRKK
;
A
#
# COMPACT_ATOMS: atom_id res chain seq x y z
N ILE A 1 -18.41 -10.27 -13.30
CA ILE A 1 -18.11 -8.82 -13.22
C ILE A 1 -17.05 -8.54 -14.30
N GLY A 2 -17.30 -7.61 -15.23
CA GLY A 2 -16.34 -7.17 -16.26
C GLY A 2 -16.40 -7.82 -17.67
N THR A 3 -16.92 -9.04 -17.80
CA THR A 3 -16.90 -9.82 -19.07
C THR A 3 -18.28 -10.16 -19.64
N ARG A 4 -19.37 -9.73 -19.00
CA ARG A 4 -20.75 -10.00 -19.48
C ARG A 4 -20.94 -9.37 -20.88
N GLY A 5 -21.33 -10.19 -21.85
CA GLY A 5 -21.63 -9.76 -23.22
C GLY A 5 -20.43 -9.58 -24.14
N LYS A 6 -19.22 -9.96 -23.73
CA LYS A 6 -18.00 -9.88 -24.55
C LYS A 6 -17.60 -11.26 -25.07
N SER A 7 -17.21 -11.35 -26.34
CA SER A 7 -16.65 -12.60 -26.91
C SER A 7 -15.33 -12.96 -26.24
N GLU A 8 -15.02 -14.25 -26.11
CA GLU A 8 -13.77 -14.72 -25.51
C GLU A 8 -12.53 -14.13 -26.19
N GLU A 9 -12.59 -13.99 -27.52
CA GLU A 9 -11.54 -13.38 -28.32
C GLU A 9 -11.28 -11.92 -27.94
N SER A 10 -12.32 -11.13 -27.69
CA SER A 10 -12.19 -9.74 -27.24
C SER A 10 -11.58 -9.62 -25.84
N ILE A 11 -11.86 -10.57 -24.94
CA ILE A 11 -11.29 -10.62 -23.59
C ILE A 11 -9.80 -10.95 -23.66
N ILE A 12 -9.43 -11.93 -24.49
CA ILE A 12 -8.04 -12.32 -24.70
C ILE A 12 -7.25 -11.16 -25.33
N SER A 13 -7.80 -10.51 -26.36
CA SER A 13 -7.17 -9.34 -26.99
C SER A 13 -6.95 -8.19 -26.00
N THR A 14 -7.96 -7.88 -25.18
CA THR A 14 -7.84 -6.85 -24.14
C THR A 14 -6.74 -7.18 -23.13
N ARG A 15 -6.71 -8.42 -22.64
CA ARG A 15 -5.67 -8.87 -21.70
C ARG A 15 -4.27 -8.80 -22.30
N LYS A 16 -4.09 -9.20 -23.56
CA LYS A 16 -2.82 -9.09 -24.28
C LYS A 16 -2.38 -7.63 -24.44
N LYS A 17 -3.30 -6.73 -24.81
CA LYS A 17 -3.02 -5.28 -24.91
C LYS A 17 -2.61 -4.69 -23.57
N VAL A 18 -3.35 -4.98 -22.50
CA VAL A 18 -3.02 -4.50 -21.15
C VAL A 18 -1.65 -5.03 -20.72
N HIS A 19 -1.37 -6.32 -20.95
CA HIS A 19 -0.08 -6.90 -20.61
C HIS A 19 1.08 -6.23 -21.37
N LEU A 20 0.92 -5.99 -22.68
CA LEU A 20 1.92 -5.29 -23.49
C LEU A 20 2.16 -3.86 -22.99
N VAL A 21 1.09 -3.13 -22.66
CA VAL A 21 1.19 -1.76 -22.11
C VAL A 21 1.90 -1.77 -20.76
N ILE A 22 1.55 -2.68 -19.84
CA ILE A 22 2.21 -2.80 -18.54
C ILE A 22 3.68 -3.19 -18.70
N ALA A 23 4.01 -4.12 -19.61
CA ALA A 23 5.39 -4.50 -19.90
C ALA A 23 6.21 -3.32 -20.43
N ALA A 24 5.66 -2.55 -21.38
CA ALA A 24 6.32 -1.35 -21.91
C ALA A 24 6.52 -0.28 -20.83
N LEU A 25 5.51 -0.05 -19.98
CA LEU A 25 5.62 0.86 -18.84
C LEU A 25 6.71 0.41 -17.84
N MET A 26 6.80 -0.89 -17.55
CA MET A 26 7.84 -1.43 -16.68
C MET A 26 9.24 -1.16 -17.23
N VAL A 27 9.47 -1.40 -18.54
CA VAL A 27 10.74 -1.11 -19.19
C VAL A 27 11.06 0.39 -19.11
N LEU A 28 10.08 1.25 -19.38
CA LEU A 28 10.24 2.70 -19.30
C LEU A 28 10.60 3.16 -17.89
N CYS A 29 9.93 2.62 -16.86
CA CYS A 29 10.25 2.92 -15.46
C CYS A 29 11.68 2.50 -15.11
N ILE A 30 12.11 1.29 -15.48
CA ILE A 30 13.47 0.80 -15.22
C ILE A 30 14.50 1.71 -15.90
N TRP A 31 14.26 2.09 -17.15
CA TRP A 31 15.15 2.99 -17.89
C TRP A 31 15.20 4.39 -17.27
N ALA A 32 14.07 4.93 -16.80
CA ALA A 32 14.02 6.20 -16.09
C ALA A 32 14.83 6.14 -14.77
N PHE A 33 14.70 5.08 -13.98
CA PHE A 33 15.50 4.89 -12.76
C PHE A 33 17.00 4.78 -13.05
N TYR A 34 17.37 4.13 -14.16
CA TYR A 34 18.76 4.07 -14.62
C TYR A 34 19.32 5.46 -14.94
N LEU A 35 18.57 6.30 -15.67
CA LEU A 35 19.00 7.65 -16.03
C LEU A 35 19.12 8.59 -14.82
N LEU A 36 18.21 8.46 -13.85
CA LEU A 36 18.19 9.31 -12.67
C LEU A 36 19.32 8.99 -11.68
N ASN A 37 19.98 7.84 -11.79
CA ASN A 37 21.09 7.40 -10.92
C ASN A 37 20.79 7.55 -9.41
N THR A 38 19.51 7.60 -9.05
CA THR A 38 19.02 7.67 -7.67
C THR A 38 18.89 6.26 -7.13
N LYS A 39 18.89 6.12 -5.80
CA LYS A 39 18.66 4.89 -4.99
C LYS A 39 18.05 3.73 -5.78
N SER A 40 18.59 2.52 -5.57
CA SER A 40 18.19 1.28 -6.25
C SER A 40 16.69 1.23 -6.53
N ALA A 41 16.30 0.93 -7.77
CA ALA A 41 14.88 0.84 -8.17
C ALA A 41 14.08 -0.09 -7.25
N ILE A 42 14.75 -1.09 -6.69
CA ILE A 42 14.23 -2.03 -5.69
C ILE A 42 13.76 -1.28 -4.42
N ASP A 43 14.55 -0.34 -3.91
CA ASP A 43 14.23 0.44 -2.71
C ASP A 43 12.96 1.27 -2.91
N ALA A 44 12.81 1.86 -4.11
CA ALA A 44 11.62 2.64 -4.45
C ALA A 44 10.36 1.76 -4.49
N VAL A 45 10.45 0.57 -5.09
CA VAL A 45 9.36 -0.40 -5.13
C VAL A 45 8.99 -0.87 -3.73
N TYR A 46 9.97 -1.24 -2.90
CA TYR A 46 9.71 -1.66 -1.53
C TYR A 46 9.12 -0.54 -0.66
N LYS A 47 9.60 0.70 -0.83
CA LYS A 47 9.05 1.85 -0.12
C LYS A 47 7.59 2.09 -0.51
N LEU A 48 7.27 2.04 -1.81
CA LEU A 48 5.89 2.17 -2.29
C LEU A 48 5.00 1.04 -1.75
N ALA A 49 5.47 -0.21 -1.82
CA ALA A 49 4.79 -1.37 -1.28
C ALA A 49 4.53 -1.23 0.23
N SER A 50 5.48 -0.66 0.98
CA SER A 50 5.31 -0.42 2.42
C SER A 50 4.17 0.54 2.73
N TYR A 51 3.97 1.57 1.89
CA TYR A 51 2.87 2.53 2.06
C TYR A 51 1.50 1.96 1.65
N THR A 52 1.44 1.19 0.58
CA THR A 52 0.16 0.66 0.05
C THR A 52 -0.27 -0.64 0.73
N TYR A 53 0.67 -1.54 1.00
CA TYR A 53 0.38 -2.82 1.64
C TYR A 53 0.26 -2.70 3.16
N GLY A 54 0.79 -1.64 3.78
CA GLY A 54 0.62 -1.38 5.22
C GLY A 54 -0.85 -1.39 5.66
N PRO A 55 -1.72 -0.56 5.06
CA PRO A 55 -3.15 -0.56 5.39
C PRO A 55 -3.86 -1.88 5.04
N ILE A 56 -3.51 -2.50 3.91
CA ILE A 56 -4.12 -3.78 3.51
C ILE A 56 -3.79 -4.86 4.54
N LEU A 57 -2.52 -4.94 4.94
CA LEU A 57 -2.05 -5.85 5.96
C LEU A 57 -2.75 -5.57 7.30
N GLY A 58 -2.80 -4.30 7.73
CA GLY A 58 -3.47 -3.92 8.97
C GLY A 58 -4.96 -4.31 8.99
N MET A 59 -5.70 -3.97 7.93
CA MET A 59 -7.11 -4.35 7.74
C MET A 59 -7.31 -5.86 7.79
N PHE A 60 -6.46 -6.61 7.09
CA PHE A 60 -6.51 -8.06 7.06
C PHE A 60 -6.23 -8.67 8.43
N THR A 61 -5.17 -8.25 9.11
CA THR A 61 -4.80 -8.73 10.45
C THR A 61 -5.89 -8.41 11.48
N PHE A 62 -6.48 -7.22 11.44
CA PHE A 62 -7.61 -6.90 12.31
C PHE A 62 -8.83 -7.78 12.02
N GLY A 63 -9.15 -8.05 10.77
CA GLY A 63 -10.25 -8.95 10.41
C GLY A 63 -10.03 -10.39 10.91
N LEU A 64 -8.78 -10.86 10.94
CA LEU A 64 -8.42 -12.17 11.48
C LEU A 64 -8.46 -12.21 13.02
N CYS A 65 -7.89 -11.19 13.69
CA CYS A 65 -7.73 -11.19 15.15
C CYS A 65 -8.95 -10.63 15.90
N CYS A 66 -9.71 -9.70 15.31
CA CYS A 66 -10.81 -8.98 15.94
C CYS A 66 -12.14 -9.23 15.22
N LYS A 67 -13.07 -9.97 15.85
CA LYS A 67 -14.41 -10.24 15.29
C LYS A 67 -15.41 -9.09 15.48
N ARG A 68 -14.96 -7.89 15.83
CA ARG A 68 -15.84 -6.76 16.15
C ARG A 68 -16.20 -5.99 14.89
N LYS A 69 -17.47 -5.58 14.76
CA LYS A 69 -17.93 -4.74 13.64
C LYS A 69 -17.37 -3.33 13.79
N VAL A 70 -16.69 -2.85 12.75
CA VAL A 70 -16.19 -1.47 12.65
C VAL A 70 -17.16 -0.60 11.86
N ARG A 71 -17.06 0.72 12.03
CA ARG A 71 -17.81 1.67 11.21
C ARG A 71 -17.21 1.76 9.82
N GLU A 72 -17.71 0.94 8.89
CA GLU A 72 -17.20 0.79 7.51
C GLU A 72 -16.99 2.12 6.77
N LYS A 73 -17.86 3.11 7.00
CA LYS A 73 -17.76 4.45 6.37
C LYS A 73 -16.44 5.18 6.66
N TRP A 74 -15.78 4.87 7.77
CA TRP A 74 -14.54 5.53 8.21
C TRP A 74 -13.27 4.72 7.89
N VAL A 75 -13.42 3.49 7.40
CA VAL A 75 -12.28 2.61 7.09
C VAL A 75 -11.37 3.20 5.99
N PRO A 76 -11.90 3.77 4.88
CA PRO A 76 -11.05 4.42 3.88
C PRO A 76 -10.24 5.58 4.45
N LEU A 77 -10.80 6.33 5.42
CA LEU A 77 -10.10 7.42 6.07
C LEU A 77 -8.90 6.91 6.87
N VAL A 78 -9.07 5.83 7.65
CA VAL A 78 -7.98 5.19 8.41
C VAL A 78 -6.89 4.69 7.46
N ALA A 79 -7.26 4.10 6.33
CA ALA A 79 -6.31 3.59 5.34
C ALA A 79 -5.46 4.70 4.68
N VAL A 80 -5.92 5.95 4.68
CA VAL A 80 -5.16 7.12 4.21
C VAL A 80 -4.36 7.76 5.33
N ILE A 81 -4.94 7.85 6.53
CA ILE A 81 -4.27 8.45 7.70
C ILE A 81 -3.06 7.61 8.15
N ALA A 82 -3.14 6.28 8.09
CA ALA A 82 -2.04 5.42 8.52
C ALA A 82 -0.73 5.64 7.74
N PRO A 83 -0.72 5.69 6.39
CA PRO A 83 0.44 6.11 5.60
C PRO A 83 0.97 7.51 5.96
N ILE A 84 0.08 8.46 6.25
CA ILE A 84 0.48 9.84 6.63
C ILE A 84 1.19 9.82 7.98
N LEU A 85 0.65 9.11 8.97
CA LEU A 85 1.28 8.95 10.29
C LEU A 85 2.62 8.23 10.18
N SER A 86 2.71 7.21 9.33
CA SER A 86 3.97 6.55 9.01
C SER A 86 4.98 7.51 8.38
N TYR A 87 4.56 8.35 7.43
CA TYR A 87 5.45 9.34 6.85
C TYR A 87 5.99 10.34 7.89
N ILE A 88 5.13 10.83 8.79
CA ILE A 88 5.53 11.71 9.90
C ILE A 88 6.52 10.99 10.82
N LEU A 89 6.25 9.73 11.17
CA LEU A 89 7.15 8.92 11.99
C LEU A 89 8.53 8.77 11.31
N GLN A 90 8.56 8.49 10.00
CA GLN A 90 9.80 8.41 9.24
C GLN A 90 10.56 9.74 9.25
N ALA A 91 9.87 10.88 9.08
CA ALA A 91 10.48 12.21 9.05
C ALA A 91 11.11 12.64 10.38
N HIS A 92 10.50 12.27 11.51
CA HIS A 92 11.00 12.60 12.85
C HIS A 92 11.84 11.50 13.51
N SER A 93 11.99 10.34 12.85
CA SER A 93 12.65 9.16 13.43
C SER A 93 14.08 9.43 13.90
N GLU A 94 14.86 10.19 13.14
CA GLU A 94 16.25 10.52 13.50
C GLU A 94 16.34 11.32 14.81
N GLN A 95 15.37 12.19 15.07
CA GLN A 95 15.34 13.01 16.28
C GLN A 95 14.82 12.22 17.48
N TRP A 96 13.81 11.38 17.28
CA TRP A 96 13.13 10.66 18.37
C TRP A 96 13.84 9.37 18.77
N PHE A 97 14.56 8.72 17.85
CA PHE A 97 15.21 7.42 18.06
C PHE A 97 16.74 7.50 17.94
N GLY A 98 17.34 8.67 18.18
CA GLY A 98 18.79 8.82 18.28
C GLY A 98 19.55 8.53 16.98
N GLY A 99 19.01 8.94 15.84
CA GLY A 99 19.59 8.74 14.51
C GLY A 99 19.06 7.52 13.73
N TYR A 100 18.11 6.77 14.30
CA TYR A 100 17.51 5.62 13.60
C TYR A 100 16.60 6.05 12.45
N ARG A 101 16.79 5.46 11.26
CA ARG A 101 16.00 5.73 10.06
C ARG A 101 15.16 4.53 9.68
N PHE A 102 13.85 4.63 9.89
CA PHE A 102 12.93 3.59 9.42
C PHE A 102 12.89 3.55 7.89
N SER A 103 13.25 2.40 7.31
CA SER A 103 13.09 2.11 5.87
C SER A 103 11.91 1.18 5.63
N TYR A 104 12.14 -0.14 5.57
CA TYR A 104 11.10 -1.13 5.22
C TYR A 104 10.18 -1.50 6.38
N GLU A 105 10.63 -1.26 7.61
CA GLU A 105 9.85 -1.48 8.82
C GLU A 105 8.64 -0.55 8.90
N LEU A 106 8.63 0.51 8.09
CA LEU A 106 7.49 1.39 7.94
C LEU A 106 6.21 0.64 7.56
N LEU A 107 6.34 -0.49 6.85
CA LEU A 107 5.23 -1.40 6.57
C LEU A 107 4.56 -1.89 7.86
N LEU A 108 5.34 -2.30 8.86
CA LEU A 108 4.85 -2.79 10.14
C LEU A 108 4.18 -1.68 10.94
N PHE A 109 4.78 -0.48 10.99
CA PHE A 109 4.19 0.68 11.66
C PHE A 109 2.89 1.14 10.99
N ASN A 110 2.83 1.12 9.66
CA ASN A 110 1.63 1.49 8.91
C ASN A 110 0.50 0.48 9.16
N ALA A 111 0.82 -0.81 9.15
CA ALA A 111 -0.13 -1.86 9.54
C ALA A 111 -0.61 -1.67 10.98
N LEU A 112 0.29 -1.35 11.91
CA LEU A 112 -0.04 -1.07 13.31
C LEU A 112 -0.97 0.13 13.45
N PHE A 113 -0.66 1.26 12.80
CA PHE A 113 -1.53 2.44 12.82
C PHE A 113 -2.91 2.16 12.23
N THR A 114 -2.98 1.34 11.18
CA THR A 114 -4.25 0.92 10.60
C THR A 114 -5.06 0.05 11.58
N ILE A 115 -4.42 -0.90 12.26
CA ILE A 115 -5.05 -1.74 13.30
C ILE A 115 -5.58 -0.87 14.44
N VAL A 116 -4.76 0.06 14.96
CA VAL A 116 -5.15 0.98 16.03
C VAL A 116 -6.33 1.86 15.57
N GLY A 117 -6.27 2.40 14.36
CA GLY A 117 -7.36 3.20 13.79
C GLY A 117 -8.66 2.42 13.68
N MET A 118 -8.63 1.17 13.24
CA MET A 118 -9.81 0.31 13.22
C MET A 118 -10.32 -0.06 14.62
N CYS A 119 -9.43 -0.28 15.59
CA CYS A 119 -9.81 -0.48 16.99
C CYS A 119 -10.62 0.72 17.53
N LEU A 120 -10.24 1.95 17.18
CA LEU A 120 -10.98 3.16 17.56
C LEU A 120 -12.35 3.26 16.86
N LEU A 121 -12.47 2.69 15.66
CA LEU A 121 -13.72 2.66 14.89
C LEU A 121 -14.65 1.50 15.26
N ILE A 122 -14.30 0.68 16.25
CA ILE A 122 -15.17 -0.38 16.76
C ILE A 122 -16.50 0.23 17.19
N ARG A 123 -17.60 -0.30 16.63
CA ARG A 123 -18.94 0.12 17.03
C ARG A 123 -19.17 -0.40 18.45
N LYS A 124 -19.19 0.49 19.44
CA LYS A 124 -19.73 0.17 20.77
C LYS A 124 -21.20 -0.25 20.57
N LYS A 125 -21.53 -1.40 21.15
CA LYS A 125 -22.87 -1.99 21.11
C LYS A 125 -23.84 -1.11 21.89
#